data_AF-A0A1H7H918-F1
#
_entry.id   AF-A0A1H7H918-F1
#
_cell.length_a   1.000
_cell.length_b   1.000
_cell.length_c   1.000
_cell.angle_alpha   90.00
_cell.angle_beta   90.00
_cell.angle_gamma   90.00
#
_symmetry.space_group_name_H-M   'P 1'
#
loop_
_entity.id
_entity.type
_entity.pdbx_description
1 polymer ?
#
loop_
_entity_poly.entity_id
_entity_poly.type
_entity_poly.pdbx_seq_one_letter_code
_entity_poly.pdbx_strand_id
1 'polypeptide(L)'
;MNIPLPIAGAPRSPGAGAGRVSGRRARPGPAVERIADLLGRTAQGDAAAFAALYDVLVPDIWLAALAVCHDATTARKATEQVFVELWRAAPLLAAQPDCPVSRLLRLTHRVLRLHAEPPDSE
;
A
#
# COMPACT_ATOMS: atom_id res chain seq x y z
N MET A 1 28.40 -51.87 23.49
CA MET A 1 29.85 -51.64 23.35
C MET A 1 30.04 -50.14 23.15
N ASN A 2 30.66 -49.52 24.14
CA ASN A 2 31.01 -48.10 24.25
C ASN A 2 32.14 -47.75 23.27
N ILE A 3 32.20 -46.53 22.71
CA ILE A 3 33.42 -45.81 22.23
C ILE A 3 33.02 -44.40 21.71
N PRO A 4 33.89 -43.38 21.84
CA PRO A 4 33.55 -42.10 22.48
C PRO A 4 33.54 -40.85 21.56
N LEU A 5 33.05 -39.76 22.14
CA LEU A 5 33.11 -38.37 21.65
C LEU A 5 34.55 -37.84 21.53
N PRO A 6 34.88 -37.07 20.48
CA PRO A 6 35.94 -36.08 20.52
C PRO A 6 35.40 -34.70 20.93
N ILE A 7 36.03 -34.18 21.98
CA ILE A 7 35.92 -32.83 22.51
C ILE A 7 36.99 -31.96 21.85
N ALA A 8 36.69 -30.67 21.70
CA ALA A 8 37.61 -29.54 21.54
C ALA A 8 37.93 -29.02 20.12
N GLY A 9 37.80 -27.69 19.99
CA GLY A 9 38.72 -26.87 19.17
C GLY A 9 38.07 -26.00 18.10
N ALA A 10 37.61 -24.80 18.47
CA ALA A 10 37.28 -23.72 17.53
C ALA A 10 38.53 -23.28 16.69
N PRO A 11 38.39 -22.56 15.55
CA PRO A 11 37.96 -21.16 15.59
C PRO A 11 36.94 -20.76 14.53
N ARG A 12 35.87 -20.13 15.04
CA ARG A 12 35.12 -19.03 14.44
C ARG A 12 36.00 -18.08 13.59
N SER A 13 35.80 -18.13 12.27
CA SER A 13 36.08 -17.01 11.37
C SER A 13 34.77 -16.64 10.68
N PRO A 14 34.32 -15.37 10.78
CA PRO A 14 33.13 -14.90 10.11
C PRO A 14 33.46 -14.73 8.63
N GLY A 15 32.91 -15.61 7.79
CA GLY A 15 32.77 -15.32 6.37
C GLY A 15 31.81 -14.15 6.24
N ALA A 16 32.35 -12.94 6.15
CA ALA A 16 31.66 -11.76 5.65
C ALA A 16 31.36 -11.95 4.16
N GLY A 17 30.50 -12.92 3.85
CA GLY A 17 29.67 -12.87 2.66
C GLY A 17 28.60 -11.85 2.95
N ALA A 18 28.89 -10.58 2.68
CA ALA A 18 27.85 -9.60 2.40
C ALA A 18 27.08 -10.10 1.18
N GLY A 19 26.19 -11.06 1.40
CA GLY A 19 25.07 -11.34 0.54
C GLY A 19 24.26 -10.05 0.57
N ARG A 20 24.63 -9.13 -0.32
CA ARG A 20 23.76 -8.05 -0.77
C ARG A 20 22.41 -8.72 -0.90
N VAL A 21 21.45 -8.23 -0.12
CA VAL A 21 20.05 -8.60 -0.27
C VAL A 21 19.73 -8.20 -1.69
N SER A 22 19.94 -9.14 -2.61
CA SER A 22 19.68 -8.98 -4.01
C SER A 22 18.20 -8.71 -4.00
N GLY A 23 17.86 -7.46 -4.31
CA GLY A 23 16.50 -7.01 -4.49
C GLY A 23 15.91 -7.88 -5.58
N ARG A 24 15.36 -9.02 -5.16
CA ARG A 24 14.38 -9.75 -5.91
C ARG A 24 13.22 -8.77 -5.92
N ARG A 25 13.19 -7.89 -6.93
CA ARG A 25 12.01 -7.10 -7.27
C ARG A 25 10.89 -8.12 -7.24
N ALA A 26 10.11 -8.13 -6.15
CA ALA A 26 8.98 -9.02 -6.04
C ALA A 26 8.12 -8.65 -7.23
N ARG A 27 8.05 -9.56 -8.20
CA ARG A 27 7.25 -9.30 -9.40
C ARG A 27 5.86 -8.97 -8.88
N PRO A 28 5.33 -7.78 -9.17
CA PRO A 28 4.00 -7.42 -8.70
C PRO A 28 3.05 -8.54 -9.11
N GLY A 29 2.26 -9.04 -8.16
CA GLY A 29 1.26 -10.05 -8.48
C GLY A 29 0.25 -9.52 -9.51
N PRO A 30 -0.52 -10.38 -10.18
CA PRO A 30 -1.44 -9.98 -11.25
C PRO A 30 -2.46 -8.90 -10.83
N ALA A 31 -2.80 -8.83 -9.53
CA ALA A 31 -3.63 -7.77 -8.97
C ALA A 31 -2.94 -6.39 -8.97
N VAL A 32 -1.63 -6.34 -8.67
CA VAL A 32 -0.86 -5.09 -8.64
C VAL A 32 -0.61 -4.57 -10.06
N GLU A 33 -0.34 -5.47 -11.01
CA GLU A 33 -0.24 -5.11 -12.43
C GLU A 33 -1.58 -4.56 -12.96
N ARG A 34 -2.71 -5.17 -12.58
CA ARG A 34 -4.05 -4.68 -12.93
C ARG A 34 -4.36 -3.30 -12.35
N ILE A 35 -4.02 -3.04 -11.09
CA ILE A 35 -4.20 -1.72 -10.46
C ILE A 35 -3.33 -0.66 -11.14
N ALA A 36 -2.10 -1.00 -11.51
CA ALA A 36 -1.19 -0.09 -12.21
C ALA A 36 -1.73 0.30 -13.60
N ASP A 37 -2.26 -0.66 -14.36
CA ASP A 37 -2.88 -0.41 -15.67
C ASP A 37 -4.11 0.49 -15.56
N LEU A 38 -5.02 0.18 -14.64
CA LEU A 38 -6.22 0.98 -14.39
C LEU A 38 -5.85 2.41 -14.00
N LEU A 39 -4.84 2.59 -13.14
CA LEU A 39 -4.36 3.91 -12.73
C LEU A 39 -3.73 4.69 -13.89
N GLY A 40 -3.00 4.03 -14.78
CA GLY A 40 -2.43 4.64 -15.98
C GLY A 40 -3.50 5.13 -16.96
N ARG A 41 -4.63 4.42 -17.05
CA ARG A 41 -5.79 4.83 -17.84
C ARG A 41 -6.59 5.94 -17.16
N THR A 42 -6.79 5.88 -15.84
CA THR A 42 -7.39 6.96 -15.06
C THR A 42 -6.60 8.26 -15.18
N ALA A 43 -5.27 8.20 -15.23
CA ALA A 43 -4.41 9.37 -15.44
C ALA A 43 -4.66 10.07 -16.79
N GLN A 44 -5.21 9.37 -17.79
CA GLN A 44 -5.61 9.92 -19.08
C GLN A 44 -7.05 10.47 -19.09
N GLY A 45 -7.75 10.41 -17.95
CA GLY A 45 -9.16 10.81 -17.82
C GLY A 45 -10.17 9.71 -18.18
N ASP A 46 -9.74 8.44 -18.26
CA ASP A 46 -10.66 7.32 -18.51
C ASP A 46 -11.54 7.04 -17.29
N ALA A 47 -12.81 7.44 -17.38
CA ALA A 47 -13.80 7.24 -16.33
C ALA A 47 -14.15 5.76 -16.10
N ALA A 48 -14.08 4.91 -17.13
CA ALA A 48 -14.36 3.49 -17.00
C ALA A 48 -13.23 2.77 -16.26
N ALA A 49 -11.97 3.17 -16.53
CA ALA A 49 -10.83 2.68 -15.77
C ALA A 49 -10.90 3.10 -14.29
N PHE A 50 -11.36 4.32 -14.01
CA PHE A 50 -11.58 4.78 -12.64
C PHE A 50 -12.69 4.02 -11.94
N ALA A 51 -13.81 3.72 -12.61
CA ALA A 51 -14.87 2.90 -12.05
C ALA A 51 -14.36 1.50 -11.65
N ALA A 52 -13.58 0.86 -12.51
CA ALA A 52 -12.95 -0.42 -12.19
C ALA A 52 -11.93 -0.32 -11.04
N LEU A 53 -11.22 0.81 -10.93
CA LEU A 53 -10.31 1.08 -9.82
C LEU A 53 -11.08 1.31 -8.51
N TYR A 54 -12.22 2.02 -8.58
CA TYR A 54 -13.14 2.25 -7.47
C TYR A 54 -13.66 0.92 -6.92
N ASP A 55 -14.19 0.04 -7.78
CA ASP A 55 -14.74 -1.27 -7.36
C ASP A 55 -13.72 -2.12 -6.59
N VAL A 56 -12.43 -2.04 -6.97
CA VAL A 56 -11.35 -2.77 -6.31
C VAL A 56 -10.99 -2.15 -4.96
N LEU A 57 -11.00 -0.82 -4.84
CA LEU A 57 -10.46 -0.10 -3.68
C LEU A 57 -11.50 0.26 -2.61
N VAL A 58 -12.77 0.39 -2.98
CA VAL A 58 -13.85 0.79 -2.07
C VAL A 58 -13.93 -0.09 -0.83
N PRO A 59 -13.91 -1.44 -0.91
CA PRO A 59 -14.05 -2.27 0.29
C PRO A 59 -12.95 -1.97 1.32
N ASP A 60 -11.70 -1.87 0.86
CA ASP A 60 -10.54 -1.63 1.73
C ASP A 60 -10.54 -0.20 2.30
N ILE A 61 -10.85 0.79 1.47
CA ILE A 61 -10.89 2.21 1.90
C ILE A 61 -12.05 2.43 2.88
N TRP A 62 -13.21 1.84 2.62
CA TRP A 62 -14.39 1.95 3.48
C TRP A 62 -14.14 1.32 4.86
N LEU A 63 -13.56 0.12 4.90
CA LEU A 63 -13.21 -0.54 6.16
C LEU A 63 -12.15 0.26 6.93
N ALA A 64 -11.14 0.80 6.24
CA ALA A 64 -10.15 1.67 6.86
C ALA A 64 -10.79 2.97 7.38
N ALA A 65 -11.72 3.57 6.65
CA ALA A 65 -12.43 4.78 7.06
C ALA A 65 -13.26 4.54 8.32
N LEU A 66 -13.99 3.43 8.40
CA LEU A 66 -14.74 3.05 9.60
C LEU A 66 -13.81 2.83 10.80
N ALA A 67 -12.66 2.18 10.59
CA ALA A 67 -11.69 1.93 11.66
C ALA A 67 -11.04 3.22 12.20
N VAL A 68 -10.90 4.26 11.37
CA VAL A 68 -10.26 5.53 11.78
C VAL A 68 -11.30 6.51 12.32
N CYS A 69 -12.42 6.71 11.61
CA CYS A 69 -13.42 7.71 11.98
C CYS A 69 -14.38 7.26 13.08
N HIS A 70 -14.53 5.95 13.33
CA HIS A 70 -15.45 5.37 14.32
C HIS A 70 -16.95 5.72 14.14
N ASP A 71 -17.30 6.50 13.11
CA ASP A 71 -18.65 6.92 12.72
C ASP A 71 -18.87 6.74 11.21
N ALA A 72 -20.01 6.19 10.83
CA ALA A 72 -20.33 5.89 9.43
C ALA A 72 -20.53 7.16 8.58
N THR A 73 -21.05 8.25 9.16
CA THR A 73 -21.29 9.50 8.43
C THR A 73 -19.97 10.17 8.05
N THR A 74 -19.04 10.21 9.00
CA THR A 74 -17.70 10.76 8.84
C THR A 74 -16.86 9.89 7.93
N ALA A 75 -16.92 8.57 8.09
CA ALA A 75 -16.24 7.62 7.22
C ALA A 75 -16.68 7.73 5.75
N ARG A 76 -17.97 7.97 5.50
CA ARG A 76 -18.49 8.17 4.13
C ARG A 76 -17.92 9.41 3.48
N LYS A 77 -17.96 10.55 4.16
CA LYS A 77 -17.40 11.82 3.66
C LYS A 77 -15.90 11.68 3.39
N ALA A 78 -15.18 11.03 4.31
CA ALA A 78 -13.75 10.78 4.14
C ALA A 78 -13.46 9.89 2.93
N THR A 79 -14.26 8.83 2.73
CA THR A 79 -14.14 7.91 1.60
C THR A 79 -14.41 8.63 0.27
N GLU A 80 -15.47 9.41 0.18
CA GLU A 80 -15.79 10.24 -1.00
C GLU A 80 -14.63 11.19 -1.33
N GLN A 81 -14.08 11.88 -0.32
CA GLN A 81 -12.93 12.77 -0.51
C GLN A 81 -11.67 12.03 -0.97
N VAL A 82 -11.41 10.82 -0.45
CA VAL A 82 -10.28 9.98 -0.89
C VAL A 82 -10.39 9.72 -2.39
N PHE A 83 -11.58 9.39 -2.91
CA PHE A 83 -11.77 9.11 -4.33
C PHE A 83 -11.65 10.36 -5.21
N VAL A 84 -12.09 11.52 -4.73
CA VAL A 84 -11.88 12.80 -5.43
C VAL A 84 -10.38 13.13 -5.52
N GLU A 85 -9.66 13.01 -4.41
CA GLU A 85 -8.21 13.26 -4.38
C GLU A 85 -7.43 12.21 -5.19
N LEU A 86 -7.91 10.96 -5.23
CA LEU A 86 -7.36 9.91 -6.07
C LEU A 86 -7.41 10.30 -7.55
N TRP A 87 -8.58 10.73 -8.03
CA TRP A 87 -8.76 11.16 -9.42
C TRP A 87 -7.80 12.31 -9.77
N ARG A 88 -7.69 13.31 -8.90
CA ARG A 88 -6.79 14.48 -9.11
C ARG A 88 -5.31 14.09 -9.07
N ALA A 89 -4.95 13.15 -8.21
CA ALA A 89 -3.57 12.68 -8.06
C ALA A 89 -3.17 11.61 -9.08
N ALA A 90 -4.11 11.00 -9.82
CA ALA A 90 -3.85 9.89 -10.72
C ALA A 90 -2.67 10.12 -11.69
N PRO A 91 -2.50 11.30 -12.33
CA PRO A 91 -1.35 11.56 -13.21
C PRO A 91 0.00 11.52 -12.47
N LEU A 92 0.04 12.03 -11.24
CA LEU A 92 1.23 12.01 -10.39
C LEU A 92 1.54 10.61 -9.85
N LEU A 93 0.51 9.79 -9.67
CA LEU A 93 0.64 8.40 -9.23
C LEU A 93 1.10 7.48 -10.36
N ALA A 94 0.62 7.71 -11.59
CA ALA A 94 1.01 6.95 -12.78
C ALA A 94 2.45 7.23 -13.25
N ALA A 95 3.02 8.39 -12.89
CA ALA A 95 4.36 8.78 -13.30
C ALA A 95 5.51 8.01 -12.62
N GLN A 96 5.24 7.13 -11.64
CA GLN A 96 6.28 6.39 -10.92
C GLN A 96 6.13 4.86 -11.08
N PRO A 97 7.11 4.17 -11.68
CA PRO A 97 7.02 2.75 -12.02
C PRO A 97 7.08 1.78 -10.82
N ASP A 98 7.42 2.25 -9.61
CA ASP A 98 7.80 1.38 -8.49
C ASP A 98 6.85 1.35 -7.26
N CYS A 99 5.69 2.04 -7.25
CA CYS A 99 4.55 1.61 -6.40
C CYS A 99 3.29 2.51 -6.53
N PRO A 100 2.24 2.08 -7.25
CA PRO A 100 0.94 2.73 -7.18
C PRO A 100 0.21 2.43 -5.85
N VAL A 101 0.25 1.17 -5.36
CA VAL A 101 -0.51 0.74 -4.18
C VAL A 101 0.02 1.33 -2.87
N SER A 102 1.33 1.35 -2.64
CA SER A 102 1.89 1.93 -1.39
C SER A 102 1.73 3.45 -1.31
N ARG A 103 1.64 4.15 -2.45
CA ARG A 103 1.39 5.60 -2.48
C ARG A 103 -0.10 5.92 -2.33
N LEU A 104 -0.96 5.10 -2.93
CA LEU A 104 -2.40 5.10 -2.70
C LEU A 104 -2.72 4.94 -1.21
N LEU A 105 -2.17 3.91 -0.56
CA LEU A 105 -2.38 3.69 0.88
C LEU A 105 -1.93 4.88 1.73
N ARG A 106 -0.84 5.57 1.36
CA ARG A 106 -0.40 6.80 2.04
C ARG A 106 -1.36 7.98 1.83
N LEU A 107 -1.89 8.15 0.61
CA LEU A 107 -2.91 9.16 0.31
C LEU A 107 -4.20 8.89 1.10
N THR A 108 -4.71 7.66 1.03
CA THR A 108 -5.88 7.21 1.80
C THR A 108 -5.68 7.49 3.28
N HIS A 109 -4.60 6.98 3.87
CA HIS A 109 -4.35 7.18 5.30
C HIS A 109 -4.19 8.65 5.70
N ARG A 110 -3.58 9.51 4.84
CA ARG A 110 -3.50 10.95 5.08
C ARG A 110 -4.89 11.58 5.12
N VAL A 111 -5.72 11.34 4.11
CA VAL A 111 -7.06 11.93 4.01
C VAL A 111 -7.95 11.43 5.15
N LEU A 112 -7.94 10.12 5.43
CA LEU A 112 -8.69 9.56 6.55
C LEU A 112 -8.31 10.20 7.89
N ARG A 113 -7.01 10.39 8.15
CA ARG A 113 -6.55 11.04 9.38
C ARG A 113 -7.00 12.49 9.49
N LEU A 114 -6.98 13.24 8.38
CA LEU A 114 -7.40 14.64 8.36
C LEU A 114 -8.91 14.81 8.61
N HIS A 115 -9.73 13.86 8.14
CA HIS A 115 -11.17 13.88 8.33
C HIS A 115 -11.66 13.22 9.62
N ALA A 116 -10.77 12.51 10.32
CA ALA A 116 -11.08 11.90 11.61
C ALA A 116 -10.90 12.86 12.79
N GLU A 117 -10.30 14.03 12.57
CA GLU A 117 -10.37 15.10 13.55
C GLU A 117 -11.85 15.55 13.66
N PRO A 118 -12.47 15.49 14.85
CA PRO A 118 -13.82 15.99 15.02
C PRO A 118 -13.82 17.47 14.63
N PRO A 119 -14.85 17.96 13.92
CA PRO A 119 -15.00 19.40 13.75
C PRO A 119 -15.00 20.00 15.16
N ASP A 120 -14.02 20.86 15.44
CA ASP A 120 -13.90 21.56 16.70
C ASP A 120 -15.28 21.98 17.19
N SER A 121 -15.60 21.51 18.39
CA SER A 121 -16.73 21.96 19.17
C SER A 121 -16.72 23.49 19.20
N GLU A 122 -17.69 24.11 18.53
CA GLU A 122 -18.09 25.49 18.81
C GLU A 122 -18.91 25.54 20.11
#